data_AF-A0A6D0ILU2-F1
#
_entry.id   AF-A0A6D0ILU2-F1
#
_cell.length_a   1.000
_cell.length_b   1.000
_cell.length_c   1.000
_cell.angle_alpha   90.00
_cell.angle_beta   90.00
_cell.angle_gamma   90.00
#
_symmetry.space_group_name_H-M   'P 1'
#
loop_
_entity.id
_entity.type
_entity.pdbx_description
1 polymer ?
#
loop_
_entity_poly.entity_id
_entity_poly.type
_entity_poly.pdbx_seq_one_letter_code
_entity_poly.pdbx_strand_id
1 'polypeptide(L)'
;MKNEKRKTGIEPKVFFPPLIIVGILCWLTVRDLDAANVVINAVFSYVTNVWGWAFEWYMVVMLFGWFWLVFGPYAKKRLGNEPPEFSTASWIFMMFASCTSAAVLFWGSIEIYYYISTPPFGLEPNSTGAKELGLAYSLFHWGPLPWATYSFLSVAFAYFFFVRKMEVIRP
;
A
#
# COMPACT_ATOMS: atom_id res chain seq x y z
N MET A 1 -3.57 -29.61 27.38
CA MET A 1 -4.17 -28.49 26.61
C MET A 1 -5.48 -28.99 26.03
N LYS A 2 -6.63 -28.43 26.44
CA LYS A 2 -7.93 -28.86 25.92
C LYS A 2 -7.97 -28.56 24.42
N ASN A 3 -8.14 -29.61 23.63
CA ASN A 3 -8.33 -29.56 22.19
C ASN A 3 -9.75 -29.04 21.95
N GLU A 4 -9.98 -27.74 22.12
CA GLU A 4 -11.23 -27.12 21.68
C GLU A 4 -11.27 -27.21 20.16
N LYS A 5 -12.16 -28.07 19.64
CA LYS A 5 -12.49 -28.09 18.22
C LYS A 5 -12.94 -26.68 17.84
N ARG A 6 -12.06 -25.92 17.16
CA ARG A 6 -12.44 -24.63 16.55
C ARG A 6 -13.67 -24.88 15.69
N LYS A 7 -14.83 -24.37 16.13
CA LYS A 7 -16.04 -24.40 15.30
C LYS A 7 -15.73 -23.58 14.05
N THR A 8 -15.61 -24.27 12.92
CA THR A 8 -15.41 -23.63 11.62
C THR A 8 -16.73 -23.00 11.19
N GLY A 9 -16.71 -21.69 10.95
CA GLY A 9 -17.90 -20.93 10.55
C GLY A 9 -17.56 -19.45 10.41
N ILE A 10 -18.53 -18.67 9.92
CA ILE A 10 -18.38 -17.21 9.88
C ILE A 10 -18.34 -16.65 11.30
N GLU A 11 -17.52 -15.63 11.52
CA GLU A 11 -17.57 -14.81 12.74
C GLU A 11 -18.45 -13.58 12.46
N PRO A 12 -19.72 -13.55 12.93
CA PRO A 12 -20.69 -12.53 12.50
C PRO A 12 -20.22 -11.08 12.71
N LYS A 13 -19.42 -10.84 13.76
CA LYS A 13 -18.87 -9.52 14.11
C LYS A 13 -18.02 -8.89 13.00
N VAL A 14 -17.32 -9.70 12.22
CA VAL A 14 -16.43 -9.22 11.14
C VAL A 14 -16.93 -9.60 9.76
N PHE A 15 -17.93 -10.49 9.67
CA PHE A 15 -18.52 -10.92 8.41
C PHE A 15 -19.62 -9.97 7.93
N PHE A 16 -20.62 -9.68 8.77
CA PHE A 16 -21.80 -8.93 8.32
C PHE A 16 -21.58 -7.42 8.15
N PRO A 17 -20.82 -6.71 9.02
CA PRO A 17 -20.65 -5.27 8.84
C PRO A 17 -20.02 -4.88 7.50
N PRO A 18 -18.90 -5.50 7.04
CA PRO A 18 -18.35 -5.20 5.72
C PRO A 18 -19.33 -5.53 4.59
N LEU A 19 -20.02 -6.67 4.67
CA LEU A 19 -20.99 -7.09 3.64
C LEU A 19 -22.15 -6.10 3.50
N ILE A 20 -22.73 -5.66 4.62
CA ILE A 20 -23.84 -4.70 4.63
C ILE A 20 -23.37 -3.35 4.12
N ILE A 21 -22.22 -2.85 4.59
CA ILE A 21 -21.69 -1.54 4.17
C ILE A 21 -21.41 -1.54 2.66
N VAL A 22 -20.67 -2.54 2.16
CA VAL A 22 -20.38 -2.65 0.72
C VAL A 22 -21.68 -2.80 -0.09
N GLY A 23 -22.62 -3.63 0.38
CA GLY A 23 -23.91 -3.81 -0.29
C GLY A 23 -24.71 -2.51 -0.40
N ILE A 24 -24.78 -1.72 0.68
CA ILE A 24 -25.46 -0.42 0.68
C ILE A 24 -24.76 0.56 -0.26
N LEU A 25 -23.43 0.64 -0.22
CA LEU A 25 -22.67 1.53 -1.10
C LEU A 25 -22.86 1.17 -2.58
N CYS A 26 -22.80 -0.12 -2.93
CA CYS A 26 -23.08 -0.58 -4.29
C CYS A 26 -24.49 -0.20 -4.75
N TRP A 27 -25.49 -0.43 -3.90
CA TRP A 27 -26.87 -0.07 -4.22
C TRP A 27 -27.04 1.43 -4.43
N LEU A 28 -26.48 2.27 -3.55
CA LEU A 28 -26.54 3.73 -3.66
C LEU A 28 -25.85 4.24 -4.93
N THR A 29 -24.69 3.66 -5.28
CA THR A 29 -23.95 4.04 -6.49
C THR A 29 -24.73 3.70 -7.76
N VAL A 30 -25.28 2.48 -7.86
CA VAL A 30 -25.99 2.02 -9.07
C VAL A 30 -27.36 2.69 -9.23
N ARG A 31 -27.95 3.20 -8.15
CA ARG A 31 -29.24 3.89 -8.18
C ARG A 31 -29.24 5.14 -9.07
N ASP A 32 -28.15 5.90 -9.07
CA ASP A 32 -27.97 7.10 -9.90
C ASP A 32 -26.47 7.33 -10.14
N LEU A 33 -26.00 6.90 -11.31
CA LEU A 33 -24.57 6.93 -11.67
C LEU A 33 -24.05 8.36 -11.84
N ASP A 34 -24.89 9.29 -12.32
CA ASP A 34 -24.49 10.68 -12.54
C ASP A 34 -24.32 11.39 -11.20
N ALA A 35 -25.30 11.24 -10.30
CA ALA A 35 -25.20 11.78 -8.94
C ALA A 35 -24.03 11.13 -8.17
N ALA A 36 -23.81 9.82 -8.32
CA ALA A 36 -22.68 9.13 -7.72
C ALA A 36 -21.33 9.71 -8.19
N ASN A 37 -21.16 9.97 -9.50
CA ASN A 37 -19.94 10.58 -10.04
C ASN A 37 -19.69 11.99 -9.49
N VAL A 38 -20.74 12.80 -9.32
CA VAL A 38 -20.61 14.13 -8.68
C VAL A 38 -20.06 13.99 -7.25
N VAL A 39 -20.63 13.06 -6.47
CA VAL A 39 -20.18 12.82 -5.09
C VAL A 39 -18.76 12.25 -5.05
N ILE A 40 -18.42 11.29 -5.91
CA ILE A 40 -17.08 10.70 -6.00
C ILE A 40 -16.02 11.79 -6.27
N ASN A 41 -16.28 12.66 -7.26
CA ASN A 41 -15.35 13.75 -7.58
C ASN A 41 -15.23 14.76 -6.43
N ALA A 42 -16.36 15.12 -5.79
CA ALA A 42 -16.35 16.01 -4.64
C ALA A 42 -15.54 15.44 -3.47
N VAL A 43 -15.71 14.15 -3.16
CA VAL A 43 -14.95 13.45 -2.11
C VAL A 43 -13.47 13.35 -2.49
N PHE A 44 -13.15 12.97 -3.73
CA PHE A 44 -11.76 12.92 -4.22
C PHE A 44 -11.06 14.27 -4.06
N SER A 45 -11.68 15.35 -4.53
CA SER A 45 -11.14 16.71 -4.40
C SER A 45 -11.05 17.16 -2.94
N TYR A 46 -12.04 16.84 -2.10
CA TYR A 46 -12.00 17.18 -0.69
C TYR A 46 -10.83 16.50 0.03
N VAL A 47 -10.70 15.18 -0.13
CA VAL A 47 -9.66 14.40 0.54
C VAL A 47 -8.26 14.81 0.06
N THR A 48 -8.06 14.93 -1.25
CA THR A 48 -6.73 15.27 -1.79
C THR A 48 -6.31 16.70 -1.46
N ASN A 49 -7.23 17.68 -1.54
CA ASN A 49 -6.88 19.08 -1.26
C ASN A 49 -6.77 19.40 0.24
N VAL A 50 -7.59 18.80 1.09
CA VAL A 50 -7.62 19.12 2.54
C VAL A 50 -6.67 18.22 3.33
N TRP A 51 -6.59 16.93 2.98
CA TRP A 51 -5.85 15.92 3.74
C TRP A 51 -4.61 15.39 3.02
N GLY A 52 -4.33 15.83 1.79
CA GLY A 52 -3.16 15.37 1.01
C GLY A 52 -1.84 15.50 1.77
N TRP A 53 -1.63 16.62 2.48
CA TRP A 53 -0.42 16.84 3.29
C TRP A 53 -0.22 15.74 4.35
N ALA A 54 -1.29 15.20 4.93
CA ALA A 54 -1.19 14.17 5.96
C ALA A 54 -0.70 12.84 5.36
N PHE A 55 -1.11 12.52 4.13
CA PHE A 55 -0.61 11.34 3.40
C PHE A 55 0.88 11.50 3.03
N GLU A 56 1.29 12.69 2.59
CA GLU A 56 2.71 12.96 2.31
C GLU A 56 3.58 12.84 3.56
N TRP A 57 3.14 13.45 4.68
CA TRP A 57 3.85 13.34 5.96
C TRP A 57 3.88 11.92 6.50
N TYR A 58 2.83 11.13 6.28
CA TYR A 58 2.86 9.71 6.61
C TYR A 58 4.00 8.98 5.89
N MET A 59 4.18 9.23 4.59
CA MET A 59 5.28 8.63 3.81
C MET A 59 6.65 9.08 4.34
N VAL A 60 6.80 10.35 4.67
CA VAL A 60 8.02 10.92 5.26
C VAL A 60 8.34 10.27 6.61
N VAL A 61 7.37 10.18 7.51
CA VAL A 61 7.55 9.56 8.84
C VAL A 61 7.92 8.09 8.71
N MET A 62 7.26 7.36 7.81
CA MET A 62 7.58 5.94 7.57
C MET A 62 8.96 5.74 6.96
N LEU A 63 9.43 6.67 6.12
CA LEU A 63 10.80 6.66 5.61
C LEU A 63 11.83 6.84 6.76
N PHE A 64 11.59 7.77 7.69
CA PHE A 64 12.43 7.87 8.89
C PHE A 64 12.36 6.61 9.75
N GLY A 65 11.18 5.97 9.85
CA GLY A 65 11.01 4.68 10.48
C GLY A 65 11.87 3.59 9.84
N TRP A 66 11.98 3.57 8.52
CA TRP A 66 12.88 2.68 7.79
C TRP A 66 14.34 2.91 8.17
N PHE A 67 14.82 4.16 8.15
CA PHE A 67 16.17 4.50 8.57
C PHE A 67 16.44 4.06 10.01
N TRP A 68 15.48 4.26 10.90
CA TRP A 68 15.60 3.82 12.30
C TRP A 68 15.65 2.29 12.44
N LEU A 69 14.94 1.53 11.60
CA LEU A 69 15.05 0.07 11.60
C LEU A 69 16.41 -0.43 11.09
N VAL A 70 16.96 0.23 10.07
CA VAL A 70 18.23 -0.14 9.43
C VAL A 70 19.45 0.26 10.27
N PHE A 71 19.43 1.43 10.89
CA PHE A 71 20.57 2.00 11.62
C PHE A 71 20.40 2.01 13.14
N GLY A 72 19.19 1.76 13.64
CA GLY A 72 18.86 1.85 15.05
C GLY A 72 19.08 0.55 15.84
N PRO A 73 18.52 0.49 17.07
CA PRO A 73 18.82 -0.58 18.04
C PRO A 73 18.33 -1.97 17.62
N TYR A 74 17.40 -2.03 16.66
CA TYR A 74 16.80 -3.27 16.18
C TYR A 74 17.43 -3.83 14.90
N ALA A 75 18.38 -3.12 14.29
CA ALA A 75 18.99 -3.51 13.01
C ALA A 75 19.59 -4.93 12.98
N LYS A 76 20.13 -5.38 14.11
CA LYS A 76 20.76 -6.71 14.25
C LYS A 76 19.85 -7.75 14.91
N LYS A 77 18.59 -7.40 15.21
CA LYS A 77 17.65 -8.33 15.85
C LYS A 77 17.10 -9.28 14.80
N ARG A 78 17.25 -10.58 15.06
CA ARG A 78 16.72 -11.62 14.19
C ARG A 78 15.21 -11.80 14.44
N LEU A 79 14.46 -11.96 13.35
CA LEU A 79 13.03 -12.23 13.39
C LEU A 79 12.79 -13.74 13.55
N GLY A 80 12.77 -14.21 14.79
CA GLY A 80 12.75 -15.63 15.13
C GLY A 80 14.15 -16.21 15.33
N ASN A 81 14.22 -17.46 15.79
CA ASN A 81 15.48 -18.14 16.12
C ASN A 81 15.94 -19.14 15.04
N GLU A 82 15.09 -19.46 14.08
CA GLU A 82 15.31 -20.48 13.05
C GLU A 82 16.07 -19.93 11.84
N PRO A 83 16.86 -20.76 11.12
CA PRO A 83 17.42 -20.41 9.81
C PRO A 83 16.33 -19.93 8.84
N PRO A 84 16.63 -18.98 7.92
CA PRO A 84 15.69 -18.62 6.87
C PRO A 84 15.22 -19.88 6.12
N GLU A 85 13.91 -20.04 5.99
CA GLU A 85 13.29 -21.20 5.33
C GLU A 85 13.55 -21.21 3.81
N PHE A 86 13.84 -20.05 3.24
CA PHE A 86 14.11 -19.86 1.82
C PHE A 86 15.52 -19.30 1.60
N SER A 87 16.14 -19.70 0.49
CA SER A 87 17.38 -19.07 0.04
C SER A 87 17.16 -17.58 -0.25
N THR A 88 18.21 -16.76 -0.14
CA THR A 88 18.13 -15.33 -0.45
C THR A 88 17.62 -15.08 -1.88
N ALA A 89 18.04 -15.89 -2.85
CA ALA A 89 17.59 -15.78 -4.23
C ALA A 89 16.09 -16.09 -4.37
N SER A 90 15.62 -17.17 -3.73
CA SER A 90 14.19 -17.53 -3.73
C SER A 90 13.34 -16.47 -3.04
N TRP A 91 13.83 -15.89 -1.94
CA TRP A 91 13.15 -14.81 -1.23
C TRP A 91 13.00 -13.54 -2.08
N ILE A 92 14.07 -13.12 -2.75
CA ILE A 92 14.02 -11.99 -3.70
C ILE A 92 13.08 -12.29 -4.86
N PHE A 93 13.10 -13.52 -5.39
CA PHE A 93 12.18 -13.93 -6.45
C PHE A 93 10.72 -13.86 -6.02
N MET A 94 10.37 -14.28 -4.80
CA MET A 94 9.00 -14.17 -4.28
C MET A 94 8.54 -12.72 -4.18
N MET A 95 9.42 -11.80 -3.77
CA MET A 95 9.12 -10.36 -3.76
C MET A 95 8.98 -9.80 -5.18
N PHE A 96 9.83 -10.21 -6.13
CA PHE A 96 9.74 -9.74 -7.51
C PHE A 96 8.48 -10.27 -8.23
N ALA A 97 8.12 -11.53 -7.96
CA ALA A 97 6.91 -12.14 -8.52
C ALA A 97 5.63 -11.45 -8.04
N SER A 98 5.60 -10.96 -6.79
CA SER A 98 4.42 -10.24 -6.26
C SER A 98 4.17 -8.89 -6.94
N CYS A 99 5.15 -8.34 -7.68
CA CYS A 99 4.97 -7.14 -8.50
C CYS A 99 4.11 -7.38 -9.76
N THR A 100 3.84 -8.63 -10.14
CA THR A 100 3.04 -8.92 -11.34
C THR A 100 1.54 -8.69 -11.07
N SER A 101 0.96 -7.65 -11.67
CA SER A 101 -0.44 -7.29 -11.49
C SER A 101 -1.00 -6.53 -12.69
N ALA A 102 -2.29 -6.72 -12.99
CA ALA A 102 -2.98 -5.96 -14.03
C ALA A 102 -2.94 -4.45 -13.76
N ALA A 103 -2.99 -4.02 -12.49
CA ALA A 103 -2.90 -2.61 -12.12
C ALA A 103 -1.52 -2.01 -12.45
N VAL A 104 -0.44 -2.79 -12.30
CA VAL A 104 0.92 -2.37 -12.65
C VAL A 104 1.04 -2.20 -14.16
N LEU A 105 0.45 -3.09 -14.96
CA LEU A 105 0.40 -2.93 -16.42
C LEU A 105 -0.40 -1.69 -16.84
N PHE A 106 -1.55 -1.44 -16.19
CA PHE A 106 -2.37 -0.25 -16.46
C PHE A 106 -1.59 1.04 -16.22
N TRP A 107 -1.11 1.26 -14.99
CA TRP A 107 -0.41 2.51 -14.64
C TRP A 107 0.93 2.62 -15.33
N GLY A 108 1.71 1.53 -15.41
CA GLY A 108 2.99 1.53 -16.11
C GLY A 108 2.90 1.86 -17.60
N SER A 109 1.73 1.67 -18.21
CA SER A 109 1.51 2.03 -19.62
C SER A 109 1.07 3.48 -19.82
N ILE A 110 0.35 4.08 -18.86
CA ILE A 110 -0.35 5.35 -19.09
C ILE A 110 0.08 6.51 -18.19
N GLU A 111 0.64 6.27 -17.00
CA GLU A 111 0.89 7.37 -16.05
C GLU A 111 1.87 8.41 -16.59
N ILE A 112 2.86 7.97 -17.39
CA ILE A 112 3.86 8.86 -17.99
C ILE A 112 3.21 9.87 -18.95
N TYR A 113 2.13 9.47 -19.63
CA TYR A 113 1.37 10.39 -20.48
C TYR A 113 0.82 11.54 -19.64
N TYR A 114 0.20 11.25 -18.49
CA TYR A 114 -0.32 12.28 -17.58
C TYR A 114 0.79 13.16 -17.00
N TYR A 115 1.94 12.60 -16.63
CA TYR A 115 3.08 13.40 -16.14
C TYR A 115 3.64 14.35 -17.20
N ILE A 116 3.50 14.03 -18.48
CA ILE A 116 3.99 14.88 -19.59
C ILE A 116 2.93 15.89 -20.05
N SER A 117 1.65 15.49 -20.10
CA SER A 117 0.55 16.33 -20.59
C SER A 117 0.04 17.32 -19.54
N THR A 118 0.16 16.98 -18.26
CA THR A 118 -0.22 17.82 -17.12
C THR A 118 0.92 17.83 -16.10
N PRO A 119 2.07 18.42 -16.45
CA PRO A 119 3.29 18.28 -15.67
C PRO A 119 3.23 19.08 -14.36
N PRO A 120 3.95 18.63 -13.32
CA PRO A 120 4.09 19.37 -12.07
C PRO A 120 5.02 20.59 -12.23
N PHE A 121 5.13 21.39 -11.17
CA PHE A 121 6.06 22.53 -11.06
C PHE A 121 5.86 23.65 -12.10
N GLY A 122 4.70 23.69 -12.76
CA GLY A 122 4.36 24.73 -13.73
C GLY A 122 5.10 24.61 -15.07
N LEU A 123 5.64 23.44 -15.40
CA LEU A 123 6.24 23.18 -16.71
C LEU A 123 5.19 23.26 -17.83
N GLU A 124 5.61 23.62 -19.04
CA GLU A 124 4.71 23.59 -20.19
C GLU A 124 4.39 22.13 -20.60
N PRO A 125 3.10 21.79 -20.85
CA PRO A 125 2.70 20.48 -21.35
C PRO A 125 3.50 20.04 -22.60
N ASN A 126 3.95 18.79 -22.62
CA ASN A 126 4.70 18.18 -23.72
C ASN A 126 6.07 18.81 -24.05
N SER A 127 6.54 19.75 -23.24
CA SER A 127 7.88 20.33 -23.34
C SER A 127 8.98 19.28 -23.10
N THR A 128 10.21 19.62 -23.47
CA THR A 128 11.38 18.77 -23.17
C THR A 128 11.52 18.53 -21.67
N GLY A 129 11.37 19.57 -20.84
CA GLY A 129 11.46 19.44 -19.38
C GLY A 129 10.38 18.51 -18.78
N ALA A 130 9.14 18.57 -19.29
CA ALA A 130 8.08 17.66 -18.86
C ALA A 130 8.40 16.19 -19.19
N LYS A 131 9.00 15.93 -20.36
CA LYS A 131 9.41 14.58 -20.79
C LYS A 131 10.59 14.05 -19.98
N GLU A 132 11.55 14.89 -19.65
CA GLU A 132 12.68 14.53 -18.78
C GLU A 132 12.21 14.15 -17.37
N LEU A 133 11.16 14.80 -16.88
CA LEU A 133 10.61 14.57 -15.55
C LEU A 133 9.65 13.36 -15.48
N GLY A 134 8.97 13.02 -16.58
CA GLY A 134 7.90 12.02 -16.59
C GLY A 134 8.30 10.67 -15.99
N LEU A 135 9.37 10.05 -16.47
CA LEU A 135 9.85 8.77 -15.94
C LEU A 135 10.40 8.90 -14.51
N ALA A 136 11.00 10.04 -14.17
CA ALA A 136 11.49 10.27 -12.81
C ALA A 136 10.35 10.28 -11.78
N TYR A 137 9.17 10.79 -12.13
CA TYR A 137 7.99 10.73 -11.27
C TYR A 137 7.44 9.31 -11.10
N SER A 138 7.45 8.49 -12.17
CA SER A 138 7.16 7.05 -12.07
C SER A 138 8.12 6.36 -11.08
N LEU A 139 9.42 6.62 -11.22
CA LEU A 139 10.42 6.05 -10.31
C LEU A 139 10.27 6.56 -8.87
N PHE A 140 9.75 7.77 -8.66
CA PHE A 140 9.43 8.28 -7.34
C PHE A 140 8.22 7.55 -6.72
N HIS A 141 7.13 7.38 -7.48
CA HIS A 141 5.90 6.75 -6.99
C HIS A 141 5.97 5.22 -6.87
N TRP A 142 6.84 4.56 -7.61
CA TRP A 142 6.97 3.09 -7.63
C TRP A 142 8.36 2.57 -7.19
N GLY A 143 9.24 3.47 -6.77
CA GLY A 143 10.62 3.16 -6.43
C GLY A 143 10.88 2.93 -4.93
N PRO A 144 12.14 3.09 -4.49
CA PRO A 144 12.56 2.67 -3.14
C PRO A 144 11.82 3.32 -1.98
N LEU A 145 11.36 4.58 -2.13
CA LEU A 145 10.70 5.32 -1.05
C LEU A 145 9.38 4.64 -0.62
N PRO A 146 8.40 4.39 -1.51
CA PRO A 146 7.20 3.62 -1.15
C PRO A 146 7.52 2.25 -0.54
N TRP A 147 8.45 1.50 -1.12
CA TRP A 147 8.86 0.19 -0.58
C TRP A 147 9.46 0.27 0.83
N ALA A 148 10.25 1.30 1.11
CA ALA A 148 10.81 1.54 2.44
C ALA A 148 9.70 1.69 3.50
N THR A 149 8.59 2.35 3.15
CA THR A 149 7.47 2.55 4.09
C THR A 149 6.80 1.25 4.54
N TYR A 150 6.83 0.20 3.71
CA TYR A 150 6.30 -1.11 4.08
C TYR A 150 7.14 -1.83 5.14
N SER A 151 8.40 -1.45 5.30
CA SER A 151 9.32 -2.17 6.18
C SER A 151 8.90 -2.10 7.64
N PHE A 152 8.29 -1.00 8.08
CA PHE A 152 7.85 -0.86 9.47
C PHE A 152 6.77 -1.88 9.84
N LEU A 153 5.73 -1.98 9.01
CA LEU A 153 4.66 -2.97 9.18
C LEU A 153 5.17 -4.40 8.95
N SER A 154 6.03 -4.60 7.95
CA SER A 154 6.63 -5.90 7.66
C SER A 154 7.41 -6.45 8.86
N VAL A 155 8.26 -5.62 9.48
CA VAL A 155 9.01 -5.98 10.67
C VAL A 155 8.09 -6.18 11.87
N ALA A 156 7.07 -5.35 12.06
CA ALA A 156 6.10 -5.50 13.15
C ALA A 156 5.35 -6.84 13.06
N PHE A 157 4.81 -7.20 11.89
CA PHE A 157 4.14 -8.47 11.69
C PHE A 157 5.09 -9.66 11.86
N ALA A 158 6.28 -9.60 11.25
CA ALA A 158 7.28 -10.66 11.43
C ALA A 158 7.69 -10.82 12.91
N TYR A 159 7.79 -9.72 13.66
CA TYR A 159 8.02 -9.77 15.10
C TYR A 159 6.87 -10.50 15.84
N PHE A 160 5.62 -10.15 15.55
CA PHE A 160 4.47 -10.81 16.17
C PHE A 160 4.41 -12.31 15.85
N PHE A 161 4.64 -12.69 14.60
CA PHE A 161 4.61 -14.09 14.17
C PHE A 161 5.79 -14.90 14.70
N PHE A 162 7.01 -14.42 14.51
CA PHE A 162 8.20 -15.25 14.68
C PHE A 162 8.88 -15.07 16.04
N VAL A 163 8.73 -13.90 16.68
CA VAL A 163 9.31 -13.61 18.01
C VAL A 163 8.27 -13.76 19.11
N ARG A 164 7.09 -13.16 18.96
CA ARG A 164 6.00 -13.26 19.96
C ARG A 164 5.16 -14.52 19.83
N LYS A 165 5.25 -15.24 18.70
CA LYS A 165 4.49 -16.46 18.41
C LYS A 165 2.98 -16.25 18.54
N MET A 166 2.51 -15.10 18.03
CA MET A 166 1.10 -14.72 18.02
C MET A 166 0.44 -15.11 16.71
N GLU A 167 -0.76 -15.68 16.77
CA GLU A 167 -1.61 -15.88 15.59
C GLU A 167 -2.38 -14.59 15.32
N VAL A 168 -1.87 -13.75 14.41
CA VAL A 168 -2.49 -12.47 14.03
C VAL A 168 -3.22 -12.64 12.71
N ILE A 169 -4.54 -12.53 12.74
CA ILE A 169 -5.41 -12.62 11.55
C ILE A 169 -6.09 -11.28 11.26
N ARG A 170 -6.27 -10.43 12.28
CA ARG A 170 -6.96 -9.14 12.19
C ARG A 170 -6.09 -8.05 12.85
N PRO A 171 -6.15 -6.80 12.36
CA PRO A 171 -5.51 -5.65 13.01
C PRO A 171 -5.95 -5.46 14.46
#